data_AF-A0A0R1LN96-F1
#
_entry.id   AF-A0A0R1LN96-F1
#
_cell.length_a   1.000
_cell.length_b   1.000
_cell.length_c   1.000
_cell.angle_alpha   90.00
_cell.angle_beta   90.00
_cell.angle_gamma   90.00
#
_symmetry.space_group_name_H-M   'P 1'
#
loop_
_entity.id
_entity.type
_entity.pdbx_description
1 polymer ?
#
loop_
_entity_poly.entity_id
_entity_poly.type
_entity_poly.pdbx_seq_one_letter_code
_entity_poly.pdbx_strand_id
1 'polypeptide(L)'
;MDKYMQEFKSYLNQLSDHEFSEVVDFYMEYLQDGGFETYEACVAELGTPKQLARKVLADYSIRLLDAPEKEKATMRSRVQQSTTQVHTIWLIVLAILSTPLTIPLGIAVLATLFAVFVAGAAIVFSIVVTIIALLFAAVVVLGIGIAIIGQSLSTGLFYIGGAIASLGLFLICVPVINWFIRGVIHVTLSFSQWLYSKLNRKNRAEERRDQK
;
A
#
# COMPACT_ATOMS: atom_id res chain seq x y z
N MET A 1 40.91 8.31 -44.20
CA MET A 1 39.52 7.97 -43.86
C MET A 1 39.32 8.00 -42.35
N ASP A 2 40.10 7.25 -41.57
CA ASP A 2 39.93 7.10 -40.12
C ASP A 2 39.81 8.42 -39.33
N LYS A 3 40.66 9.40 -39.66
CA LYS A 3 40.63 10.72 -39.03
C LYS A 3 39.31 11.46 -39.29
N TYR A 4 38.76 11.36 -40.50
CA TYR A 4 37.47 11.96 -40.86
C TYR A 4 36.35 11.34 -40.05
N MET A 5 36.34 10.01 -39.96
CA MET A 5 35.34 9.24 -39.22
C MET A 5 35.42 9.50 -37.71
N GLN A 6 36.63 9.65 -37.16
CA GLN A 6 36.83 9.99 -35.76
C GLN A 6 36.25 11.38 -35.42
N GLU A 7 36.48 12.38 -36.26
CA GLU A 7 35.89 13.72 -36.09
C GLU A 7 34.37 13.67 -36.24
N PHE A 8 33.84 12.96 -37.24
CA PHE A 8 32.41 12.79 -37.44
C PHE A 8 31.72 12.16 -36.22
N LYS A 9 32.28 11.07 -35.68
CA LYS A 9 31.82 10.42 -34.44
C LYS A 9 31.75 11.39 -33.27
N SER A 10 32.75 12.25 -33.11
CA SER A 10 32.79 13.21 -31.99
C SER A 10 31.64 14.24 -32.00
N TYR A 11 31.02 14.45 -33.16
CA TYR A 11 29.90 15.40 -33.33
C TYR A 11 28.51 14.77 -33.18
N LEU A 12 28.41 13.45 -33.02
CA LEU A 12 27.15 12.70 -32.94
C LEU A 12 26.66 12.42 -31.50
N ASN A 13 27.19 13.12 -30.48
CA ASN A 13 26.88 12.89 -29.06
C ASN A 13 25.40 13.09 -28.66
N GLN A 14 24.54 13.51 -29.59
CA GLN A 14 23.11 13.71 -29.35
C GLN A 14 22.25 12.50 -29.74
N LEU A 15 22.83 11.49 -30.40
CA LEU A 15 22.15 10.24 -30.77
C LEU A 15 22.20 9.23 -29.62
N SER A 16 21.22 8.33 -29.56
CA SER A 16 21.29 7.14 -28.69
C SER A 16 22.34 6.15 -29.19
N ASP A 17 22.81 5.24 -28.33
CA ASP A 17 23.87 4.26 -28.68
C ASP A 17 23.54 3.43 -29.93
N HIS A 18 22.26 3.10 -30.13
CA HIS A 18 21.80 2.34 -31.29
C HIS A 18 21.87 3.18 -32.58
N GLU A 19 21.33 4.40 -32.55
CA GLU A 19 21.34 5.31 -33.71
C GLU A 19 22.77 5.74 -34.07
N PHE A 20 23.62 5.92 -33.06
CA PHE A 20 25.03 6.22 -33.25
C PHE A 20 25.74 5.13 -34.04
N SER A 21 25.56 3.85 -33.67
CA SER A 21 26.16 2.73 -34.40
C SER A 21 25.63 2.67 -35.83
N GLU A 22 24.31 2.75 -36.01
CA GLU A 22 23.66 2.64 -37.32
C GLU A 22 24.16 3.72 -38.29
N VAL A 23 24.24 4.97 -37.84
CA VAL A 23 24.75 6.10 -38.64
C VAL A 23 26.23 5.91 -38.98
N VAL A 24 27.04 5.55 -37.98
CA VAL A 24 28.48 5.36 -38.17
C VAL A 24 28.76 4.25 -39.16
N ASP A 25 28.08 3.11 -39.01
CA ASP A 25 28.27 1.93 -39.84
C ASP A 25 27.86 2.23 -41.28
N PHE A 26 26.72 2.90 -41.49
CA PHE A 26 26.26 3.31 -42.82
C PHE A 26 27.28 4.18 -43.57
N TYR A 27 27.79 5.24 -42.93
CA TYR A 27 28.75 6.13 -43.59
C TYR A 27 30.14 5.51 -43.71
N MET A 28 30.50 4.59 -42.81
CA MET A 28 31.74 3.83 -42.92
C MET A 28 31.69 2.88 -44.12
N GLU A 29 30.59 2.14 -44.30
CA GLU A 29 30.36 1.26 -45.45
C GLU A 29 30.31 2.07 -46.76
N TYR A 30 29.59 3.20 -46.79
CA TYR A 30 29.55 4.10 -47.96
C TYR A 30 30.94 4.58 -48.39
N LEU A 31 31.79 4.98 -47.43
CA LEU A 31 33.13 5.44 -47.73
C LEU A 31 34.06 4.31 -48.17
N GLN A 32 33.88 3.09 -47.63
CA GLN A 32 34.65 1.90 -48.01
C GLN A 32 34.29 1.43 -49.42
N ASP A 33 32.99 1.31 -49.72
CA ASP A 33 32.49 0.88 -51.03
C ASP A 33 32.86 1.88 -52.13
N GLY A 34 32.88 3.18 -51.79
CA GLY A 34 33.31 4.23 -52.69
C GLY A 34 34.83 4.38 -52.83
N GLY A 35 35.63 3.62 -52.08
CA GLY A 35 37.10 3.69 -52.12
C GLY A 35 37.68 5.02 -51.61
N PHE A 36 36.98 5.70 -50.72
CA PHE A 36 37.37 7.01 -50.18
C PHE A 36 38.36 6.87 -49.02
N GLU A 37 39.60 6.49 -49.30
CA GLU A 37 40.59 6.16 -48.27
C GLU A 37 41.28 7.38 -47.64
N THR A 38 41.24 8.56 -48.27
CA THR A 38 41.91 9.78 -47.79
C THR A 38 40.94 10.75 -47.14
N TYR A 39 41.43 11.60 -46.22
CA TYR A 39 40.59 12.61 -45.55
C TYR A 39 39.97 13.59 -46.55
N GLU A 40 40.76 14.04 -47.54
CA GLU A 40 40.33 14.98 -48.57
C GLU A 40 39.26 14.38 -49.49
N ALA A 41 39.39 13.09 -49.84
CA ALA A 41 38.39 12.38 -50.63
C ALA A 41 37.05 12.26 -49.87
N CYS A 42 37.09 11.99 -48.56
CA CYS A 42 35.89 12.00 -47.71
C CYS A 42 35.23 13.39 -47.65
N VAL A 43 36.03 14.46 -47.56
CA VAL A 43 35.52 15.84 -47.51
C VAL A 43 34.90 16.26 -48.85
N ALA A 44 35.48 15.85 -49.98
CA ALA A 44 34.96 16.16 -51.30
C ALA A 44 33.58 15.53 -51.53
N GLU A 45 33.39 14.30 -51.05
CA GLU A 45 32.15 13.54 -51.24
C GLU A 45 31.06 13.90 -50.23
N LEU A 46 31.40 13.90 -48.92
CA LEU A 46 30.41 14.05 -47.83
C LEU A 46 30.40 15.45 -47.20
N GLY A 47 31.31 16.33 -47.60
CA GLY A 47 31.54 17.62 -46.94
C GLY A 47 32.37 17.48 -45.67
N THR A 48 32.52 18.57 -44.90
CA THR A 48 33.29 18.49 -43.64
C THR A 48 32.58 17.60 -42.61
N PRO A 49 33.32 16.93 -41.69
CA PRO A 49 32.71 16.05 -40.68
C PRO A 49 31.60 16.75 -39.86
N LYS A 50 31.80 18.04 -39.58
CA LYS A 50 30.84 18.89 -38.86
C LYS A 50 29.58 19.19 -39.66
N GLN A 51 29.69 19.40 -40.98
CA GLN A 51 28.55 19.62 -41.86
C GLN A 51 27.71 18.35 -42.00
N LEU A 52 28.37 17.21 -42.20
CA LEU A 52 27.70 15.92 -42.27
C LEU A 52 26.95 15.62 -40.96
N ALA A 53 27.60 15.78 -39.80
CA ALA A 53 26.98 15.56 -38.50
C ALA A 53 25.74 16.44 -38.28
N ARG A 54 25.80 17.73 -38.66
CA ARG A 54 24.63 18.62 -38.58
C ARG A 54 23.48 18.17 -39.47
N LYS A 55 23.78 17.71 -40.69
CA LYS A 55 22.77 17.21 -41.63
C LYS A 55 22.09 15.94 -41.09
N VAL A 56 22.88 15.01 -40.56
CA VAL A 56 22.38 13.78 -39.95
C VAL A 56 21.52 14.08 -38.73
N LEU A 57 22.00 14.89 -37.78
CA LEU A 57 21.23 15.26 -36.60
C LEU A 57 19.90 15.97 -36.96
N ALA A 58 19.92 16.80 -38.00
CA ALA A 58 18.70 17.44 -38.51
C ALA A 58 17.72 16.42 -39.09
N ASP A 59 18.15 15.48 -39.93
CA ASP A 59 17.29 14.45 -40.53
C ASP A 59 16.65 13.56 -39.46
N TYR A 60 17.43 13.14 -38.46
CA TYR A 60 16.93 12.36 -37.32
C TYR A 60 15.95 13.16 -36.45
N SER A 61 16.19 14.46 -36.23
CA SER A 61 15.28 15.31 -35.47
C SER A 61 13.92 15.48 -36.17
N ILE A 62 13.90 15.57 -37.50
CA ILE A 62 12.67 15.70 -38.30
C ILE A 62 11.92 14.36 -38.33
N ARG A 63 12.62 13.24 -38.50
CA ARG A 63 12.00 11.90 -38.39
C ARG A 63 11.33 11.69 -37.03
N LEU A 64 11.90 12.20 -35.95
CA LEU A 64 11.29 12.14 -34.62
C LEU A 64 10.02 13.01 -34.49
N LEU A 65 9.91 14.08 -35.29
CA LEU A 65 8.74 14.95 -35.32
C LEU A 65 7.61 14.32 -36.18
N ASP A 66 7.95 13.81 -37.36
CA ASP A 66 7.01 13.28 -38.37
C ASP A 66 6.66 11.79 -38.22
N ALA A 67 7.34 11.03 -37.35
CA ALA A 67 7.01 9.64 -37.10
C ALA A 67 5.59 9.48 -36.51
N PRO A 68 4.76 8.55 -37.03
CA PRO A 68 3.43 8.26 -36.50
C PRO A 68 3.54 7.86 -35.01
N GLU A 69 2.54 8.21 -34.19
CA GLU A 69 2.52 7.95 -32.72
C GLU A 69 2.91 6.51 -32.33
N LYS A 70 2.63 5.54 -33.21
CA LYS A 70 2.96 4.13 -33.02
C LYS A 70 4.46 3.84 -32.99
N GLU A 71 5.27 4.62 -33.69
CA GLU A 71 6.74 4.44 -33.78
C GLU A 71 7.48 5.22 -32.67
N LYS A 72 6.86 6.29 -32.15
CA LYS A 72 7.28 6.98 -30.91
C LYS A 72 7.15 6.08 -29.68
N ALA A 73 6.12 5.22 -29.67
CA ALA A 73 5.90 4.24 -28.59
C ALA A 73 6.95 3.12 -28.59
N THR A 74 7.42 2.66 -29.75
CA THR A 74 8.43 1.60 -29.87
C THR A 74 9.83 2.08 -29.51
N MET A 75 10.24 3.30 -29.89
CA MET A 75 11.55 3.85 -29.52
C MET A 75 11.67 4.22 -28.04
N ARG A 76 10.62 4.82 -27.43
CA ARG A 76 10.60 5.06 -25.97
C ARG A 76 10.69 3.75 -25.18
N SER A 77 10.11 2.66 -25.69
CA SER A 77 10.15 1.37 -25.01
C SER A 77 11.57 0.79 -24.88
N ARG A 78 12.48 1.08 -25.82
CA ARG A 78 13.82 0.48 -25.85
C ARG A 78 14.82 1.19 -24.94
N VAL A 79 14.76 2.52 -24.85
CA VAL A 79 15.56 3.32 -23.91
C VAL A 79 15.06 3.17 -22.46
N GLN A 80 13.76 2.93 -22.28
CA GLN A 80 13.13 2.63 -20.98
C GLN A 80 13.42 1.20 -20.50
N GLN A 81 14.21 0.36 -21.18
CA GLN A 81 14.52 -0.99 -20.67
C GLN A 81 15.68 -1.01 -19.66
N SER A 82 16.56 0.00 -19.61
CA SER A 82 17.65 0.03 -18.62
C SER A 82 17.23 0.63 -17.27
N THR A 83 16.36 1.64 -17.27
CA THR A 83 15.83 2.25 -16.04
C THR A 83 14.66 1.47 -15.45
N THR A 84 13.86 0.79 -16.28
CA THR A 84 12.82 -0.14 -15.81
C THR A 84 13.44 -1.33 -15.10
N GLN A 85 14.57 -1.88 -15.55
CA GLN A 85 15.20 -3.00 -14.85
C GLN A 85 15.67 -2.61 -13.44
N VAL A 86 16.29 -1.44 -13.26
CA VAL A 86 16.67 -0.96 -11.92
C VAL A 86 15.44 -0.67 -11.07
N HIS A 87 14.38 -0.12 -11.65
CA HIS A 87 13.11 0.12 -10.95
C HIS A 87 12.39 -1.19 -10.59
N THR A 88 12.44 -2.21 -11.46
CA THR A 88 11.89 -3.55 -11.21
C THR A 88 12.71 -4.29 -10.16
N ILE A 89 14.04 -4.23 -10.21
CA ILE A 89 14.93 -4.80 -9.18
C ILE A 89 14.72 -4.07 -7.84
N TRP A 90 14.59 -2.74 -7.86
CA TRP A 90 14.24 -1.94 -6.69
C TRP A 90 12.87 -2.33 -6.13
N LEU A 91 11.87 -2.52 -6.98
CA LEU A 91 10.54 -2.99 -6.58
C LEU A 91 10.58 -4.42 -6.02
N ILE A 92 11.39 -5.31 -6.57
CA ILE A 92 11.58 -6.68 -6.07
C ILE A 92 12.28 -6.66 -4.71
N VAL A 93 13.34 -5.86 -4.54
CA VAL A 93 14.03 -5.68 -3.25
C VAL A 93 13.09 -5.07 -2.22
N LEU A 94 12.31 -4.07 -2.59
CA LEU A 94 11.32 -3.44 -1.73
C LEU A 94 10.17 -4.41 -1.38
N ALA A 95 9.76 -5.26 -2.32
CA ALA A 95 8.77 -6.30 -2.09
C ALA A 95 9.29 -7.35 -1.11
N ILE A 96 10.52 -7.85 -1.29
CA ILE A 96 11.18 -8.82 -0.41
C ILE A 96 11.40 -8.22 0.99
N LEU A 97 11.73 -6.92 1.10
CA LEU A 97 11.89 -6.24 2.38
C LEU A 97 10.54 -5.93 3.06
N SER A 98 9.47 -5.75 2.28
CA SER A 98 8.10 -5.56 2.78
C SER A 98 7.46 -6.88 3.26
N THR A 99 7.79 -8.01 2.63
CA THR A 99 7.25 -9.33 2.98
C THR A 99 7.47 -9.74 4.45
N PRO A 100 8.66 -9.58 5.08
CA PRO A 100 8.88 -9.94 6.47
C PRO A 100 8.11 -9.05 7.45
N LEU A 101 7.63 -7.87 7.02
CA LEU A 101 6.77 -7.00 7.83
C LEU A 101 5.28 -7.36 7.66
N THR A 102 4.91 -7.92 6.51
CA THR A 102 3.51 -8.24 6.18
C THR A 102 2.98 -9.38 7.06
N ILE A 103 3.81 -10.40 7.32
CA ILE A 103 3.47 -11.56 8.15
C ILE A 103 3.18 -11.15 9.62
N PRO A 104 4.09 -10.45 10.34
CA PRO A 104 3.83 -10.04 11.73
C PRO A 104 2.67 -9.05 11.82
N LEU A 105 2.50 -8.17 10.83
CA LEU A 105 1.36 -7.25 10.81
C LEU A 105 0.03 -7.99 10.62
N GLY A 106 -0.02 -9.00 9.75
CA GLY A 106 -1.19 -9.86 9.57
C GLY A 106 -1.57 -10.60 10.85
N ILE A 107 -0.57 -11.19 11.54
CA ILE A 107 -0.78 -11.87 12.83
C ILE A 107 -1.30 -10.87 13.88
N ALA A 108 -0.73 -9.66 13.95
CA ALA A 108 -1.18 -8.65 14.91
C ALA A 108 -2.64 -8.24 14.69
N VAL A 109 -3.08 -8.08 13.44
CA VAL A 109 -4.48 -7.78 13.11
C VAL A 109 -5.39 -8.93 13.51
N LEU A 110 -5.01 -10.18 13.19
CA LEU A 110 -5.79 -11.36 13.54
C LEU A 110 -5.90 -11.53 15.06
N ALA A 111 -4.79 -11.36 15.78
CA ALA A 111 -4.73 -11.43 17.24
C ALA A 111 -5.59 -10.35 17.90
N THR A 112 -5.57 -9.12 17.36
CA THR A 112 -6.39 -8.03 17.88
C THR A 112 -7.88 -8.31 17.66
N LEU A 113 -8.26 -8.83 16.48
CA LEU A 113 -9.64 -9.22 16.20
C LEU A 113 -10.12 -10.31 17.17
N PHE A 114 -9.28 -11.34 17.37
CA PHE A 114 -9.56 -12.42 18.31
C PHE A 114 -9.66 -11.92 19.76
N ALA A 115 -8.77 -11.02 20.18
CA ALA A 115 -8.79 -10.43 21.51
C ALA A 115 -10.07 -9.63 21.75
N VAL A 116 -10.54 -8.84 20.78
CA VAL A 116 -11.80 -8.10 20.88
C VAL A 116 -12.99 -9.05 21.01
N PHE A 117 -13.00 -10.14 20.22
CA PHE A 117 -14.05 -11.16 20.31
C PHE A 117 -14.07 -11.85 21.69
N VAL A 118 -12.91 -12.30 22.18
CA VAL A 118 -12.77 -12.94 23.49
C VAL A 118 -13.14 -11.98 24.62
N ALA A 119 -12.72 -10.72 24.55
CA ALA A 119 -13.09 -9.71 25.54
C ALA A 119 -14.60 -9.48 25.55
N GLY A 120 -15.23 -9.38 24.38
CA GLY A 120 -16.69 -9.29 24.27
C GLY A 120 -17.39 -10.49 24.91
N ALA A 121 -16.96 -11.71 24.58
CA ALA A 121 -17.51 -12.94 25.14
C ALA A 121 -17.30 -13.04 26.67
N ALA A 122 -16.12 -12.66 27.17
CA ALA A 122 -15.79 -12.69 28.60
C ALA A 122 -16.67 -11.73 29.41
N ILE A 123 -16.97 -10.55 28.88
CA ILE A 123 -17.86 -9.60 29.56
C ILE A 123 -19.29 -10.16 29.62
N VAL A 124 -19.81 -10.71 28.51
CA VAL A 124 -21.13 -11.36 28.51
C VAL A 124 -21.18 -12.49 29.52
N PHE A 125 -20.16 -13.36 29.52
CA PHE A 125 -20.06 -14.47 30.45
C PHE A 125 -20.04 -13.99 31.91
N SER A 126 -19.25 -12.97 32.24
CA SER A 126 -19.19 -12.37 33.57
C SER A 126 -20.56 -11.85 34.03
N ILE A 127 -21.29 -11.16 33.16
CA ILE A 127 -22.63 -10.66 33.46
C ILE A 127 -23.60 -11.82 33.73
N VAL A 128 -23.61 -12.85 32.88
CA VAL A 128 -24.47 -14.03 33.05
C VAL A 128 -24.18 -14.73 34.37
N VAL A 129 -22.91 -14.96 34.69
CA VAL A 129 -22.49 -15.58 35.96
C VAL A 129 -22.92 -14.73 37.14
N THR A 130 -22.78 -13.40 37.05
CA THR A 130 -23.21 -12.47 38.11
C THR A 130 -24.72 -12.58 38.34
N ILE A 131 -25.53 -12.63 37.28
CA ILE A 131 -26.99 -12.80 37.38
C ILE A 131 -27.35 -14.12 38.05
N ILE A 132 -26.72 -15.23 37.63
CA ILE A 132 -26.98 -16.56 38.21
C ILE A 132 -26.60 -16.58 39.69
N ALA A 133 -25.44 -16.03 40.05
CA ALA A 133 -25.01 -15.93 41.45
C ALA A 133 -25.98 -15.09 42.29
N LEU A 134 -26.50 -14.00 41.74
CA LEU A 134 -27.47 -13.15 42.42
C LEU A 134 -28.81 -13.85 42.64
N LEU A 135 -29.29 -14.62 41.66
CA LEU A 135 -30.51 -15.42 41.81
C LEU A 135 -30.34 -16.49 42.89
N PHE A 136 -29.20 -17.20 42.90
CA PHE A 136 -28.91 -18.16 43.96
C PHE A 136 -28.85 -17.50 45.34
N ALA A 137 -28.16 -16.36 45.45
CA ALA A 137 -28.12 -15.61 46.69
C ALA A 137 -29.52 -15.16 47.14
N ALA A 138 -30.35 -14.66 46.23
CA ALA A 138 -31.73 -14.25 46.53
C ALA A 138 -32.59 -15.40 47.06
N VAL A 139 -32.49 -16.60 46.48
CA VAL A 139 -33.24 -17.79 46.94
C VAL A 139 -32.80 -18.21 48.34
N VAL A 140 -31.49 -18.26 48.60
CA VAL A 140 -30.93 -18.61 49.92
C VAL A 140 -31.39 -17.58 50.97
N VAL A 141 -31.30 -16.30 50.63
CA VAL A 141 -31.68 -15.19 51.49
C VAL A 141 -33.19 -15.19 51.79
N LEU A 142 -34.04 -15.53 50.81
CA LEU A 142 -35.48 -15.72 51.03
C LEU A 142 -35.78 -16.87 52.00
N GLY A 143 -35.10 -18.02 51.84
CA GLY A 143 -35.26 -19.16 52.74
C GLY A 143 -34.90 -18.83 54.19
N ILE A 144 -33.78 -18.11 54.38
CA ILE A 144 -33.34 -17.62 55.70
C ILE A 144 -34.34 -16.57 56.25
N GLY A 145 -34.81 -15.66 55.40
CA GLY A 145 -35.76 -14.62 55.79
C GLY A 145 -37.08 -15.17 56.31
N ILE A 146 -37.65 -16.19 55.63
CA ILE A 146 -38.89 -16.85 56.06
C ILE A 146 -38.71 -17.57 57.41
N ALA A 147 -37.55 -18.20 57.63
CA ALA A 147 -37.25 -18.88 58.89
C ALA A 147 -37.13 -17.89 60.07
N ILE A 148 -36.65 -16.66 59.84
CA ILE A 148 -36.40 -15.65 60.87
C ILE A 148 -37.63 -14.76 61.16
N ILE A 149 -38.62 -14.70 60.26
CA ILE A 149 -39.85 -13.91 60.45
C ILE A 149 -40.58 -14.26 61.76
N GLY A 150 -40.50 -15.52 62.21
CA GLY A 150 -41.08 -15.94 63.49
C GLY A 150 -40.34 -15.42 64.73
N GLN A 151 -39.08 -14.99 64.59
CA GLN A 151 -38.26 -14.46 65.69
C GLN A 151 -38.19 -12.93 65.70
N SER A 152 -38.12 -12.28 64.54
CA SER A 152 -38.04 -10.81 64.50
C SER A 152 -38.54 -10.25 63.17
N LEU A 153 -39.58 -9.42 63.27
CA LEU A 153 -40.29 -8.84 62.11
C LEU A 153 -39.40 -7.92 61.27
N SER A 154 -38.51 -7.16 61.91
CA SER A 154 -37.60 -6.20 61.26
C SER A 154 -36.61 -6.87 60.32
N THR A 155 -36.05 -8.02 60.72
CA THR A 155 -35.09 -8.79 59.92
C THR A 155 -35.78 -9.42 58.71
N GLY A 156 -37.00 -9.95 58.88
CA GLY A 156 -37.82 -10.46 57.79
C GLY A 156 -38.12 -9.41 56.72
N LEU A 157 -38.45 -8.18 57.13
CA LEU A 157 -38.72 -7.07 56.22
C LEU A 157 -37.47 -6.66 55.41
N PHE A 158 -36.29 -6.71 56.03
CA PHE A 158 -35.01 -6.44 55.36
C PHE A 158 -34.72 -7.47 54.26
N TYR A 159 -35.00 -8.74 54.52
CA TYR A 159 -34.82 -9.82 53.54
C TYR A 159 -35.82 -9.77 52.38
N ILE A 160 -37.08 -9.42 52.66
CA ILE A 160 -38.08 -9.15 51.60
C ILE A 160 -37.66 -7.94 50.75
N GLY A 161 -37.15 -6.88 51.38
CA GLY A 161 -36.57 -5.73 50.67
C GLY A 161 -35.39 -6.13 49.78
N GLY A 162 -34.51 -7.02 50.26
CA GLY A 162 -33.42 -7.59 49.47
C GLY A 162 -33.90 -8.40 48.27
N ALA A 163 -34.97 -9.17 48.42
CA ALA A 163 -35.59 -9.91 47.32
C ALA A 163 -36.16 -8.96 46.25
N ILE A 164 -36.85 -7.89 46.65
CA ILE A 164 -37.36 -6.85 45.73
C ILE A 164 -36.21 -6.12 45.03
N ALA A 165 -35.13 -5.81 45.74
CA ALA A 165 -33.94 -5.18 45.16
C ALA A 165 -33.28 -6.10 44.11
N SER A 166 -33.25 -7.41 44.34
CA SER A 166 -32.72 -8.39 43.37
C SER A 166 -33.57 -8.45 42.08
N LEU A 167 -34.90 -8.35 42.19
CA LEU A 167 -35.82 -8.21 41.06
C LEU A 167 -35.60 -6.89 40.31
N GLY A 168 -35.34 -5.80 41.04
CA GLY A 168 -34.96 -4.52 40.45
C GLY A 168 -33.66 -4.62 39.65
N LEU A 169 -32.66 -5.35 40.17
CA LEU A 169 -31.39 -5.57 39.47
C LEU A 169 -31.59 -6.39 38.18
N PHE A 170 -32.45 -7.41 38.22
CA PHE A 170 -32.81 -8.19 37.02
C PHE A 170 -33.41 -7.31 35.92
N LEU A 171 -34.27 -6.34 36.29
CA LEU A 171 -34.90 -5.43 35.34
C LEU A 171 -33.89 -4.46 34.70
N ILE A 172 -32.84 -4.07 35.45
CA ILE A 172 -31.71 -3.25 34.95
C ILE A 172 -30.78 -4.06 34.03
N CYS A 173 -30.69 -5.39 34.19
CA CYS A 173 -29.87 -6.22 33.31
C CYS A 173 -30.38 -6.23 31.85
N VAL A 174 -31.68 -6.11 31.61
CA VAL A 174 -32.26 -6.10 30.26
C VAL A 174 -31.74 -4.94 29.38
N PRO A 175 -31.80 -3.67 29.80
CA PRO A 175 -31.22 -2.58 29.03
C PRO A 175 -29.69 -2.64 28.94
N VAL A 176 -29.00 -3.21 29.94
CA VAL A 176 -27.54 -3.42 29.90
C VAL A 176 -27.16 -4.40 28.79
N ILE A 177 -27.89 -5.50 28.63
CA ILE A 177 -27.70 -6.47 27.54
C ILE A 177 -27.93 -5.79 26.18
N ASN A 178 -28.99 -4.98 26.06
CA ASN A 178 -29.31 -4.30 24.81
C ASN A 178 -28.27 -3.22 24.45
N TRP A 179 -27.76 -2.50 25.46
CA TRP A 179 -26.62 -1.58 25.31
C TRP A 179 -25.36 -2.33 24.89
N PHE A 180 -25.12 -3.53 25.43
CA PHE A 180 -23.99 -4.36 25.07
C PHE A 180 -24.03 -4.83 23.60
N ILE A 181 -25.19 -5.26 23.11
CA ILE A 181 -25.37 -5.64 21.69
C ILE A 181 -25.02 -4.43 20.79
N ARG A 182 -25.52 -3.25 21.14
CA ARG A 182 -25.17 -2.02 20.40
C ARG A 182 -23.69 -1.66 20.54
N GLY A 183 -23.11 -1.88 21.71
CA GLY A 183 -21.69 -1.66 21.98
C GLY A 183 -20.79 -2.53 21.11
N VAL A 184 -21.07 -3.83 21.00
CA VAL A 184 -20.32 -4.76 20.14
C VAL A 184 -20.42 -4.38 18.66
N ILE A 185 -21.59 -3.94 18.20
CA ILE A 185 -21.78 -3.44 16.83
C ILE A 185 -20.96 -2.18 16.60
N HIS A 186 -20.97 -1.23 17.55
CA HIS A 186 -20.21 0.00 17.42
C HIS A 186 -18.69 -0.25 17.49
N VAL A 187 -18.23 -1.16 18.36
CA VAL A 187 -16.83 -1.57 18.45
C VAL A 187 -16.37 -2.20 17.14
N THR A 188 -17.19 -3.05 16.53
CA THR A 188 -16.90 -3.67 15.23
C THR A 188 -16.73 -2.63 14.13
N LEU A 189 -17.64 -1.64 14.05
CA LEU A 189 -17.58 -0.58 13.05
C LEU A 189 -16.43 0.42 13.31
N SER A 190 -16.22 0.80 14.56
CA SER A 190 -15.13 1.71 14.95
C SER A 190 -13.76 1.07 14.75
N PHE A 191 -13.61 -0.23 15.01
CA PHE A 191 -12.36 -0.93 14.75
C PHE A 191 -12.04 -0.97 13.25
N SER A 192 -13.05 -1.22 12.40
CA SER A 192 -12.91 -1.17 10.94
C SER A 192 -12.47 0.22 10.45
N GLN A 193 -13.14 1.29 10.90
CA GLN A 193 -12.78 2.66 10.52
C GLN A 193 -11.43 3.12 11.11
N TRP A 194 -11.07 2.67 12.31
CA TRP A 194 -9.77 2.96 12.92
C TRP A 194 -8.64 2.29 12.15
N LEU A 195 -8.82 1.02 11.74
CA LEU A 195 -7.83 0.31 10.94
C LEU A 195 -7.70 0.93 9.53
N TYR A 196 -8.84 1.27 8.90
CA TYR A 196 -8.88 1.91 7.59
C TYR A 196 -8.27 3.32 7.63
N SER A 197 -8.57 4.12 8.65
CA SER A 197 -7.98 5.46 8.80
C SER A 197 -6.50 5.44 9.16
N LYS A 198 -6.02 4.40 9.85
CA LYS A 198 -4.59 4.22 10.16
C LYS A 198 -3.79 3.80 8.92
N LEU A 199 -4.38 3.02 8.02
CA LEU A 199 -3.81 2.70 6.71
C LEU A 199 -3.89 3.88 5.74
N ASN A 200 -5.04 4.56 5.66
CA ASN A 200 -5.27 5.66 4.71
C ASN A 200 -4.59 6.98 5.12
N ARG A 201 -4.13 7.13 6.38
CA ARG A 201 -3.30 8.26 6.80
C ARG A 201 -1.92 8.27 6.15
N LYS A 202 -1.41 7.12 5.69
CA LYS A 202 -0.12 7.05 4.99
C LYS A 202 -0.23 7.61 3.56
N ASN A 203 -1.35 7.39 2.87
CA ASN A 203 -1.55 7.85 1.49
C ASN A 203 -1.79 9.37 1.40
N ARG A 204 -2.36 10.01 2.44
CA ARG A 204 -2.54 11.48 2.46
C ARG A 204 -1.25 12.28 2.63
N ALA A 205 -0.14 11.64 2.99
CA ALA A 205 1.17 12.29 3.03
C ALA A 205 1.83 12.36 1.65
N GLU A 206 1.46 11.47 0.73
CA GLU A 206 1.99 11.44 -0.64
C GLU A 206 1.27 12.45 -1.55
N GLU A 207 -0.04 12.62 -1.42
CA GLU A 207 -0.81 13.63 -2.21
C GLU A 207 -0.38 15.10 -2.00
N ARG A 208 0.28 15.43 -0.87
CA ARG A 208 0.80 16.79 -0.64
C ARG A 208 2.18 17.05 -1.24
N ARG A 209 2.88 16.01 -1.70
CA ARG A 209 4.18 16.17 -2.39
C ARG A 209 4.01 16.39 -3.89
N ASP A 210 2.92 15.88 -4.49
CA ASP A 210 2.64 16.06 -5.91
C ASP A 210 1.96 17.40 -6.25
N GLN A 211 1.63 18.21 -5.23
CA GLN A 211 1.03 19.54 -5.38
C GLN A 211 2.00 20.71 -5.10
N LYS A 212 3.31 20.45 -5.00
CA LYS A 212 4.34 21.49 -4.82
C LYS A 212 5.43 21.34 -5.88
#